data_AF-A0AAF0S6J4-F1
#
_entry.id   AF-A0AAF0S6J4-F1
#
_cell.length_a   1.000
_cell.length_b   1.000
_cell.length_c   1.000
_cell.angle_alpha   90.00
_cell.angle_beta   90.00
_cell.angle_gamma   90.00
#
_symmetry.space_group_name_H-M   'P 1'
#
loop_
_entity.id
_entity.type
_entity.pdbx_description
1 polymer ?
#
loop_
_entity_poly.entity_id
_entity_poly.type
_entity_poly.pdbx_seq_one_letter_code
_entity_poly.pdbx_strand_id
1 'polypeptide(L)'
;MSEVSDAVGRMDAAAAVKVAEGMGRDEAEAEVREAVFRAEKGYTAGKTVFPKLMGTVKTAYEVREALGIPRPDLGKAVVATLDIHTEGRNLMALLLGIEGFETDIVEEGMMPDDIAARCRQDGVTACVVSGEFASIDTKMRAVDSELRKLGIRDRIVFCCGGQPVSEEGAKRAGADVFDQNGAESVRKLRDAVLARRARRGLILR
;
A
#
# COMPACT_ATOMS: atom_id res chain seq x y z
N MET A 1 21.80 5.37 9.30
CA MET A 1 20.76 6.04 8.48
C MET A 1 21.48 6.94 7.51
N SER A 2 21.02 7.03 6.27
CA SER A 2 21.62 7.95 5.31
C SER A 2 21.30 9.40 5.68
N GLU A 3 22.13 10.31 5.20
CA GLU A 3 21.91 11.75 5.39
C GLU A 3 20.63 12.25 4.70
N VAL A 4 20.27 11.70 3.53
CA VAL A 4 19.02 12.05 2.82
C VAL A 4 17.81 11.63 3.66
N SER A 5 17.76 10.37 4.11
CA SER A 5 16.62 9.86 4.86
C SER A 5 16.39 10.62 6.17
N ASP A 6 17.48 11.00 6.84
CA ASP A 6 17.42 11.81 8.06
C ASP A 6 17.03 13.26 7.81
N ALA A 7 17.47 13.88 6.71
CA ALA A 7 17.03 15.21 6.32
C ALA A 7 15.52 15.26 6.00
N VAL A 8 15.02 14.29 5.23
CA VAL A 8 13.58 14.15 4.93
C VAL A 8 12.77 13.93 6.21
N GLY A 9 13.25 13.07 7.12
CA GLY A 9 12.58 12.81 8.41
C GLY A 9 12.56 14.01 9.37
N ARG A 10 13.47 14.98 9.19
CA ARG A 10 13.48 16.27 9.89
C ARG A 10 12.69 17.36 9.15
N MET A 11 12.10 17.02 8.00
CA MET A 11 11.33 17.91 7.14
C MET A 11 12.19 19.06 6.55
N ASP A 12 13.45 18.77 6.24
CA ASP A 12 14.40 19.71 5.62
C ASP A 12 14.67 19.32 4.17
N ALA A 13 13.79 19.79 3.26
CA ALA A 13 13.89 19.49 1.83
C ALA A 13 15.19 20.02 1.22
N ALA A 14 15.63 21.22 1.59
CA ALA A 14 16.83 21.83 1.05
C ALA A 14 18.08 21.02 1.39
N ALA A 15 18.21 20.58 2.65
CA ALA A 15 19.31 19.69 3.05
C ALA A 15 19.23 18.33 2.34
N ALA A 16 18.04 17.74 2.22
CA ALA A 16 17.85 16.46 1.55
C ALA A 16 18.24 16.52 0.06
N VAL A 17 17.81 17.56 -0.67
CA VAL A 17 18.16 17.76 -2.09
C VAL A 17 19.67 17.91 -2.25
N LYS A 18 20.30 18.76 -1.42
CA LYS A 18 21.76 19.00 -1.50
C LYS A 18 22.59 17.73 -1.34
N VAL A 19 22.19 16.83 -0.44
CA VAL A 19 22.87 15.54 -0.25
C VAL A 19 22.58 14.62 -1.46
N ALA A 20 21.34 14.59 -1.93
CA ALA A 20 20.91 13.72 -3.01
C ALA A 20 21.48 14.08 -4.39
N GLU A 21 21.90 15.33 -4.63
CA GLU A 21 22.55 15.76 -5.88
C GLU A 21 23.84 14.97 -6.19
N GLY A 22 24.51 14.43 -5.17
CA GLY A 22 25.69 13.58 -5.33
C GLY A 22 25.39 12.10 -5.63
N MET A 23 24.10 11.70 -5.66
CA MET A 23 23.67 10.31 -5.71
C MET A 23 23.09 9.92 -7.07
N GLY A 24 23.05 8.61 -7.36
CA GLY A 24 22.25 8.10 -8.47
C GLY A 24 20.76 8.30 -8.20
N ARG A 25 19.96 8.55 -9.25
CA ARG A 25 18.50 8.78 -9.11
C ARG A 25 17.77 7.68 -8.32
N ASP A 26 18.07 6.42 -8.63
CA ASP A 26 17.42 5.28 -7.96
C ASP A 26 17.85 5.14 -6.50
N GLU A 27 19.09 5.52 -6.20
CA GLU A 27 19.65 5.56 -4.85
C GLU A 27 18.98 6.66 -4.02
N ALA A 28 18.88 7.87 -4.57
CA ALA A 28 18.18 8.99 -3.93
C ALA A 28 16.70 8.66 -3.66
N GLU A 29 15.99 8.07 -4.63
CA GLU A 29 14.60 7.66 -4.46
C GLU A 29 14.46 6.54 -3.40
N ALA A 30 15.42 5.62 -3.29
CA ALA A 30 15.41 4.61 -2.23
C ALA A 30 15.52 5.25 -0.84
N GLU A 31 16.40 6.23 -0.66
CA GLU A 31 16.56 6.93 0.62
C GLU A 31 15.37 7.81 0.99
N VAL A 32 14.78 8.51 0.02
CA VAL A 32 13.54 9.28 0.22
C VAL A 32 12.40 8.35 0.63
N ARG A 33 12.28 7.18 -0.02
CA ARG A 33 11.28 6.17 0.33
C ARG A 33 11.49 5.63 1.75
N GLU A 34 12.73 5.34 2.13
CA GLU A 34 13.04 4.85 3.48
C GLU A 34 12.63 5.85 4.56
N ALA A 35 12.78 7.15 4.32
CA ALA A 35 12.33 8.17 5.25
C ALA A 35 10.82 8.14 5.48
N VAL A 36 10.05 8.02 4.39
CA VAL A 36 8.59 7.92 4.42
C VAL A 36 8.18 6.64 5.14
N PHE A 37 8.75 5.50 4.74
CA PHE A 37 8.47 4.21 5.33
C PHE A 37 8.73 4.18 6.85
N ARG A 38 9.84 4.76 7.30
CA ARG A 38 10.15 4.92 8.73
C ARG A 38 9.11 5.77 9.46
N ALA A 39 8.64 6.87 8.84
CA ALA A 39 7.61 7.72 9.42
C ALA A 39 6.26 6.98 9.52
N GLU A 40 5.87 6.21 8.50
CA GLU A 40 4.67 5.37 8.52
C GLU A 40 4.73 4.29 9.59
N LYS A 41 5.87 3.58 9.68
CA LYS A 41 6.12 2.59 10.72
C LYS A 41 6.09 3.21 12.11
N GLY A 42 6.63 4.42 12.26
CA GLY A 42 6.53 5.18 13.49
C GLY A 42 5.08 5.53 13.84
N TYR A 43 4.26 5.88 12.84
CA TYR A 43 2.88 6.31 13.05
C TYR A 43 2.01 5.12 13.46
N THR A 44 2.11 4.02 12.73
CA THR A 44 1.42 2.75 13.04
C THR A 44 1.81 2.19 14.41
N ALA A 45 3.05 2.43 14.86
CA ALA A 45 3.52 2.02 16.19
C ALA A 45 3.25 3.05 17.32
N GLY A 46 2.55 4.16 17.04
CA GLY A 46 2.30 5.22 18.03
C GLY A 46 3.52 6.03 18.46
N LYS A 47 4.64 5.93 17.72
CA LYS A 47 5.91 6.62 17.97
C LYS A 47 6.05 7.96 17.23
N THR A 48 5.18 8.23 16.27
CA THR A 48 5.05 9.55 15.66
C THR A 48 3.57 9.93 15.53
N VAL A 49 3.32 11.22 15.33
CA VAL A 49 1.97 11.78 15.17
C VAL A 49 1.68 12.08 13.70
N PHE A 50 0.39 12.14 13.36
CA PHE A 50 -0.08 12.38 12.00
C PHE A 50 0.52 13.65 11.34
N PRO A 51 0.61 14.83 12.01
CA PRO A 51 1.25 16.00 11.41
C PRO A 51 2.70 15.78 10.99
N LYS A 52 3.47 15.03 11.79
CA LYS A 52 4.88 14.72 11.48
C LYS A 52 4.99 13.72 10.33
N LEU A 53 4.09 12.72 10.26
CA LEU A 53 4.00 11.83 9.11
C LEU A 53 3.75 12.63 7.84
N MET A 54 2.71 13.47 7.82
CA MET A 54 2.35 14.25 6.64
C MET A 54 3.43 15.26 6.25
N GLY A 55 4.12 15.87 7.22
CA GLY A 55 5.26 16.74 6.96
C GLY A 55 6.43 15.99 6.30
N THR A 56 6.71 14.75 6.75
CA THR A 56 7.73 13.89 6.12
C THR A 56 7.34 13.53 4.69
N VAL A 57 6.08 13.17 4.45
CA VAL A 57 5.54 12.85 3.12
C VAL A 57 5.62 14.06 2.18
N LYS A 58 5.23 15.25 2.65
CA LYS A 58 5.34 16.50 1.88
C LYS A 58 6.79 16.79 1.50
N THR A 59 7.70 16.69 2.45
CA THR A 59 9.15 16.88 2.22
C THR A 59 9.67 15.88 1.20
N ALA A 60 9.27 14.61 1.29
CA ALA A 60 9.62 13.60 0.31
C ALA A 60 9.13 13.94 -1.11
N TYR A 61 7.95 14.55 -1.25
CA TYR A 61 7.46 15.03 -2.55
C TYR A 61 8.26 16.21 -3.08
N GLU A 62 8.60 17.19 -2.24
CA GLU A 62 9.43 18.34 -2.64
C GLU A 62 10.82 17.87 -3.12
N VAL A 63 11.44 16.92 -2.42
CA VAL A 63 12.72 16.33 -2.82
C VAL A 63 12.60 15.57 -4.14
N ARG A 64 11.55 14.75 -4.31
CA ARG A 64 11.28 14.05 -5.57
C ARG A 64 11.10 15.00 -6.74
N GLU A 65 10.32 16.05 -6.56
CA GLU A 65 10.08 17.08 -7.58
C GLU A 65 11.40 17.77 -7.98
N ALA A 66 12.19 18.22 -7.00
CA ALA A 66 13.48 18.87 -7.24
C ALA A 66 14.48 17.98 -7.99
N LEU A 67 14.45 16.66 -7.73
CA LEU A 67 15.32 15.68 -8.39
C LEU A 67 14.72 15.10 -9.69
N GLY A 68 13.53 15.56 -10.11
CA GLY A 68 12.84 15.03 -11.29
C GLY A 68 12.43 13.55 -11.15
N ILE A 69 12.21 13.07 -9.94
CA ILE A 69 11.77 11.71 -9.64
C ILE A 69 10.23 11.70 -9.62
N PRO A 70 9.56 11.03 -10.58
CA PRO A 70 8.11 10.97 -10.59
C PRO A 70 7.63 10.10 -9.43
N ARG A 71 6.45 10.42 -8.91
CA ARG A 71 5.74 9.54 -7.99
C ARG A 71 5.41 8.22 -8.71
N PRO A 72 5.57 7.06 -8.04
CA PRO A 72 5.13 5.80 -8.60
C PRO A 72 3.64 5.84 -8.94
N ASP A 73 3.27 5.43 -10.16
CA ASP A 73 1.90 5.11 -10.52
C ASP A 73 1.70 3.60 -10.29
N LEU A 74 1.04 3.24 -9.20
CA LEU A 74 0.75 1.84 -8.87
C LEU A 74 -0.66 1.41 -9.30
N GLY A 75 -1.43 2.29 -9.96
CA GLY A 75 -2.82 2.09 -10.30
C GLY A 75 -3.74 2.25 -9.09
N LYS A 76 -4.97 1.72 -9.23
CA LYS A 76 -6.02 1.85 -8.22
C LYS A 76 -6.03 0.65 -7.26
N ALA A 77 -6.15 0.93 -5.98
CA ALA A 77 -6.38 -0.05 -4.93
C ALA A 77 -7.83 0.06 -4.42
N VAL A 78 -8.59 -1.03 -4.52
CA VAL A 78 -9.89 -1.15 -3.83
C VAL A 78 -9.61 -1.50 -2.38
N VAL A 79 -10.11 -0.70 -1.45
CA VAL A 79 -9.85 -0.85 -0.01
C VAL A 79 -11.18 -1.01 0.72
N ALA A 80 -11.40 -2.19 1.29
CA ALA A 80 -12.66 -2.56 1.91
C ALA A 80 -12.45 -3.14 3.32
N THR A 81 -13.51 -3.10 4.12
CA THR A 81 -13.62 -3.90 5.34
C THR A 81 -14.79 -4.87 5.19
N LEU A 82 -14.67 -6.07 5.76
CA LEU A 82 -15.71 -7.12 5.74
C LEU A 82 -16.54 -7.16 7.03
N ASP A 83 -16.42 -6.12 7.85
CA ASP A 83 -17.20 -5.84 9.05
C ASP A 83 -17.48 -4.32 9.18
N ILE A 84 -17.79 -3.85 10.38
CA ILE A 84 -18.09 -2.45 10.66
C ILE A 84 -16.87 -1.63 11.12
N HIS A 85 -15.71 -2.25 11.29
CA HIS A 85 -14.51 -1.56 11.79
C HIS A 85 -13.77 -0.92 10.61
N THR A 86 -13.68 0.41 10.62
CA THR A 86 -13.14 1.17 9.48
C THR A 86 -11.85 1.91 9.75
N GLU A 87 -11.39 1.95 10.99
CA GLU A 87 -10.17 2.66 11.39
C GLU A 87 -8.95 2.10 10.66
N GLY A 88 -8.78 0.76 10.69
CA GLY A 88 -7.73 0.07 9.94
C GLY A 88 -7.85 0.24 8.43
N ARG A 89 -9.07 0.21 7.88
CA ARG A 89 -9.34 0.43 6.43
C ARG A 89 -8.90 1.82 6.00
N ASN A 90 -9.29 2.85 6.75
CA ASN A 90 -9.00 4.25 6.42
C ASN A 90 -7.50 4.54 6.56
N LEU A 91 -6.85 3.99 7.57
CA LEU A 91 -5.40 4.05 7.73
C LEU A 91 -4.69 3.36 6.54
N MET A 92 -5.14 2.18 6.16
CA MET A 92 -4.58 1.47 5.01
C MET A 92 -4.73 2.28 3.72
N ALA A 93 -5.87 2.91 3.48
CA ALA A 93 -6.07 3.78 2.33
C ALA A 93 -5.10 4.98 2.33
N LEU A 94 -4.88 5.62 3.49
CA LEU A 94 -3.87 6.68 3.62
C LEU A 94 -2.47 6.20 3.22
N LEU A 95 -2.02 5.06 3.76
CA LEU A 95 -0.67 4.52 3.51
C LEU A 95 -0.50 4.10 2.04
N LEU A 96 -1.51 3.48 1.44
CA LEU A 96 -1.53 3.16 0.01
C LEU A 96 -1.40 4.42 -0.85
N GLY A 97 -2.13 5.47 -0.47
CA GLY A 97 -2.00 6.79 -1.06
C GLY A 97 -0.56 7.27 -1.04
N ILE A 98 0.09 7.30 0.13
CA ILE A 98 1.48 7.75 0.28
C ILE A 98 2.45 7.03 -0.67
N GLU A 99 2.27 5.73 -0.90
CA GLU A 99 3.12 4.92 -1.78
C GLU A 99 2.82 5.03 -3.29
N GLY A 100 1.73 5.70 -3.68
CA GLY A 100 1.41 5.97 -5.09
C GLY A 100 0.23 5.20 -5.67
N PHE A 101 -0.63 4.64 -4.82
CA PHE A 101 -1.94 4.13 -5.27
C PHE A 101 -2.97 5.26 -5.33
N GLU A 102 -3.88 5.18 -6.30
CA GLU A 102 -5.21 5.81 -6.18
C GLU A 102 -6.08 4.89 -5.31
N THR A 103 -6.75 5.42 -4.28
CA THR A 103 -7.53 4.58 -3.37
C THR A 103 -9.03 4.72 -3.60
N ASP A 104 -9.68 3.58 -3.79
CA ASP A 104 -11.13 3.44 -3.88
C ASP A 104 -11.64 2.78 -2.60
N ILE A 105 -12.07 3.62 -1.65
CA ILE A 105 -12.54 3.15 -0.34
C ILE A 105 -13.99 2.69 -0.49
N VAL A 106 -14.21 1.40 -0.25
CA VAL A 106 -15.53 0.77 -0.34
C VAL A 106 -16.34 1.09 0.91
N GLU A 107 -17.63 1.38 0.71
CA GLU A 107 -18.60 1.60 1.78
C GLU A 107 -18.71 0.37 2.71
N GLU A 108 -19.11 0.62 3.96
CA GLU A 108 -19.32 -0.45 4.94
C GLU A 108 -20.51 -1.32 4.56
N GLY A 109 -20.50 -2.58 5.01
CA GLY A 109 -21.60 -3.52 4.77
C GLY A 109 -21.65 -4.13 3.37
N MET A 110 -20.69 -3.82 2.50
CA MET A 110 -20.57 -4.42 1.18
C MET A 110 -20.19 -5.91 1.25
N MET A 111 -20.81 -6.71 0.39
CA MET A 111 -20.60 -8.15 0.33
C MET A 111 -19.36 -8.50 -0.51
N PRO A 112 -18.82 -9.73 -0.41
CA PRO A 112 -17.63 -10.13 -1.16
C PRO A 112 -17.71 -9.94 -2.68
N ASP A 113 -18.90 -10.14 -3.25
CA ASP A 113 -19.21 -9.92 -4.67
C ASP A 113 -19.24 -8.44 -5.04
N ASP A 114 -19.78 -7.56 -4.18
CA ASP A 114 -19.72 -6.10 -4.37
C ASP A 114 -18.27 -5.61 -4.45
N ILE A 115 -17.42 -6.09 -3.51
CA ILE A 115 -15.99 -5.74 -3.45
C ILE A 115 -15.26 -6.23 -4.71
N ALA A 116 -15.51 -7.48 -5.13
CA ALA A 116 -14.90 -8.04 -6.32
C ALA A 116 -15.39 -7.34 -7.61
N ALA A 117 -16.66 -6.94 -7.67
CA ALA A 117 -17.22 -6.18 -8.79
C ALA A 117 -16.54 -4.82 -8.94
N ARG A 118 -16.22 -4.13 -7.82
CA ARG A 118 -15.46 -2.87 -7.83
C ARG A 118 -14.09 -3.05 -8.48
N CYS A 119 -13.46 -4.21 -8.28
CA CYS A 119 -12.15 -4.53 -8.86
C CYS A 119 -12.18 -4.73 -10.39
N ARG A 120 -13.35 -4.70 -11.05
CA ARG A 120 -13.45 -4.76 -12.51
C ARG A 120 -13.03 -3.46 -13.19
N GLN A 121 -13.05 -2.33 -12.48
CA GLN A 121 -12.67 -1.04 -13.04
C GLN A 121 -11.28 -1.07 -13.69
N ASP A 122 -11.09 -0.21 -14.68
CA ASP A 122 -9.79 -0.05 -15.33
C ASP A 122 -8.78 0.54 -14.35
N GLY A 123 -7.52 0.13 -14.51
CA GLY A 123 -6.43 0.59 -13.65
C GLY A 123 -6.39 -0.05 -12.26
N VAL A 124 -7.37 -0.85 -11.84
CA VAL A 124 -7.31 -1.56 -10.54
C VAL A 124 -6.23 -2.64 -10.59
N THR A 125 -5.30 -2.53 -9.65
CA THR A 125 -4.16 -3.44 -9.50
C THR A 125 -4.16 -4.17 -8.17
N ALA A 126 -4.89 -3.67 -7.17
CA ALA A 126 -4.94 -4.24 -5.84
C ALA A 126 -6.35 -4.27 -5.25
N CYS A 127 -6.61 -5.29 -4.44
CA CYS A 127 -7.79 -5.42 -3.60
C CYS A 127 -7.31 -5.70 -2.18
N VAL A 128 -7.60 -4.79 -1.26
CA VAL A 128 -7.14 -4.84 0.13
C VAL A 128 -8.36 -4.95 1.02
N VAL A 129 -8.45 -6.04 1.79
CA VAL A 129 -9.59 -6.33 2.66
C VAL A 129 -9.15 -6.47 4.11
N SER A 130 -9.85 -5.78 5.01
CA SER A 130 -9.66 -5.91 6.46
C SER A 130 -10.87 -6.54 7.15
N GLY A 131 -10.70 -6.97 8.40
CA GLY A 131 -11.79 -7.17 9.34
C GLY A 131 -11.31 -7.67 10.71
N GLU A 132 -12.13 -7.48 11.73
CA GLU A 132 -11.81 -7.71 13.15
C GLU A 132 -12.70 -8.77 13.82
N PHE A 133 -13.39 -9.59 13.03
CA PHE A 133 -14.17 -10.71 13.53
C PHE A 133 -13.40 -12.05 13.46
N ALA A 134 -13.65 -12.96 14.42
CA ALA A 134 -13.07 -14.30 14.37
C ALA A 134 -13.51 -15.07 13.11
N SER A 135 -12.60 -15.79 12.46
CA SER A 135 -12.87 -16.50 11.20
C SER A 135 -13.21 -15.60 9.99
N ILE A 136 -12.85 -14.31 10.03
CA ILE A 136 -13.02 -13.38 8.90
C ILE A 136 -12.31 -13.85 7.63
N ASP A 137 -11.28 -14.70 7.76
CA ASP A 137 -10.57 -15.33 6.63
C ASP A 137 -11.50 -16.12 5.71
N THR A 138 -12.63 -16.64 6.23
CA THR A 138 -13.65 -17.30 5.41
C THR A 138 -14.36 -16.31 4.48
N LYS A 139 -14.70 -15.09 4.95
CA LYS A 139 -15.27 -14.05 4.10
C LYS A 139 -14.24 -13.51 3.10
N MET A 140 -12.98 -13.38 3.51
CA MET A 140 -11.90 -12.98 2.62
C MET A 140 -11.69 -13.99 1.48
N ARG A 141 -11.80 -15.30 1.76
CA ARG A 141 -11.79 -16.35 0.74
C ARG A 141 -12.93 -16.18 -0.28
N ALA A 142 -14.10 -15.72 0.17
CA ALA A 142 -15.21 -15.46 -0.74
C ALA A 142 -14.84 -14.34 -1.73
N VAL A 143 -14.15 -13.28 -1.28
CA VAL A 143 -13.64 -12.21 -2.18
C VAL A 143 -12.69 -12.78 -3.23
N ASP A 144 -11.71 -13.61 -2.84
CA ASP A 144 -10.81 -14.29 -3.79
C ASP A 144 -11.59 -15.13 -4.80
N SER A 145 -12.61 -15.86 -4.33
CA SER A 145 -13.46 -16.71 -5.16
C SER A 145 -14.25 -15.88 -6.19
N GLU A 146 -14.79 -14.73 -5.79
CA GLU A 146 -15.48 -13.81 -6.71
C GLU A 146 -14.52 -13.17 -7.72
N LEU A 147 -13.33 -12.75 -7.29
CA LEU A 147 -12.28 -12.26 -8.21
C LEU A 147 -11.92 -13.31 -9.28
N ARG A 148 -11.90 -14.60 -8.90
CA ARG A 148 -11.65 -15.73 -9.83
C ARG A 148 -12.82 -15.96 -10.78
N LYS A 149 -14.06 -15.96 -10.26
CA LYS A 149 -15.27 -16.11 -11.09
C LYS A 149 -15.38 -15.00 -12.14
N LEU A 150 -14.97 -13.78 -11.78
CA LEU A 150 -14.90 -12.63 -12.69
C LEU A 150 -13.71 -12.69 -13.68
N GLY A 151 -12.80 -13.66 -13.56
CA GLY A 151 -11.63 -13.80 -14.43
C GLY A 151 -10.56 -12.72 -14.23
N ILE A 152 -10.61 -11.94 -13.14
CA ILE A 152 -9.70 -10.81 -12.88
C ILE A 152 -8.65 -11.11 -11.80
N ARG A 153 -8.74 -12.23 -11.09
CA ARG A 153 -7.84 -12.54 -9.97
C ARG A 153 -6.35 -12.44 -10.33
N ASP A 154 -5.97 -12.86 -11.54
CA ASP A 154 -4.57 -12.87 -11.97
C ASP A 154 -3.98 -11.48 -12.24
N ARG A 155 -4.81 -10.45 -12.39
CA ARG A 155 -4.34 -9.05 -12.48
C ARG A 155 -4.32 -8.32 -11.15
N ILE A 156 -5.11 -8.79 -10.18
CA ILE A 156 -5.28 -8.13 -8.87
C ILE A 156 -4.32 -8.74 -7.86
N VAL A 157 -3.52 -7.91 -7.20
CA VAL A 157 -2.83 -8.29 -5.97
C VAL A 157 -3.83 -8.25 -4.82
N PHE A 158 -4.10 -9.40 -4.23
CA PHE A 158 -5.06 -9.53 -3.13
C PHE A 158 -4.34 -9.49 -1.78
N CYS A 159 -4.74 -8.58 -0.91
CA CYS A 159 -4.16 -8.40 0.42
C CYS A 159 -5.22 -8.51 1.50
N CYS A 160 -4.93 -9.33 2.51
CA CYS A 160 -5.80 -9.49 3.67
C CYS A 160 -5.12 -8.89 4.91
N GLY A 161 -5.92 -8.37 5.83
CA GLY A 161 -5.43 -7.84 7.11
C GLY A 161 -6.52 -7.70 8.15
N GLY A 162 -6.19 -7.08 9.28
CA GLY A 162 -7.05 -6.96 10.45
C GLY A 162 -6.55 -7.80 11.63
N GLN A 163 -6.87 -7.35 12.84
CA GLN A 163 -6.26 -7.86 14.08
C GLN A 163 -6.33 -9.40 14.27
N PRO A 164 -7.46 -10.09 13.99
CA PRO A 164 -7.54 -11.55 14.19
C PRO A 164 -6.97 -12.36 13.01
N VAL A 165 -6.55 -11.72 11.92
CA VAL A 165 -6.05 -12.43 10.74
C VAL A 165 -4.62 -12.90 11.00
N SER A 166 -4.38 -14.20 10.86
CA SER A 166 -3.04 -14.78 10.87
C SER A 166 -2.50 -14.94 9.45
N GLU A 167 -1.18 -15.12 9.32
CA GLU A 167 -0.56 -15.40 8.02
C GLU A 167 -1.14 -16.68 7.38
N GLU A 168 -1.39 -17.71 8.17
CA GLU A 168 -2.05 -18.93 7.69
C GLU A 168 -3.49 -18.67 7.25
N GLY A 169 -4.24 -17.84 7.98
CA GLY A 169 -5.58 -17.43 7.61
C GLY A 169 -5.62 -16.67 6.28
N ALA A 170 -4.71 -15.71 6.11
CA ALA A 170 -4.58 -14.96 4.87
C ALA A 170 -4.19 -15.85 3.68
N LYS A 171 -3.22 -16.76 3.86
CA LYS A 171 -2.83 -17.76 2.84
C LYS A 171 -4.01 -18.64 2.47
N ARG A 172 -4.74 -19.16 3.47
CA ARG A 172 -5.96 -19.94 3.26
C ARG A 172 -6.99 -19.13 2.47
N ALA A 173 -7.17 -17.85 2.76
CA ALA A 173 -8.07 -16.95 2.04
C ALA A 173 -7.63 -16.64 0.60
N GLY A 174 -6.43 -17.05 0.17
CA GLY A 174 -5.91 -16.80 -1.18
C GLY A 174 -5.21 -15.45 -1.33
N ALA A 175 -4.80 -14.82 -0.24
CA ALA A 175 -4.06 -13.56 -0.26
C ALA A 175 -2.67 -13.74 -0.92
N ASP A 176 -2.29 -12.78 -1.75
CA ASP A 176 -0.91 -12.61 -2.24
C ASP A 176 -0.04 -11.94 -1.17
N VAL A 177 -0.64 -11.08 -0.34
CA VAL A 177 0.06 -10.26 0.65
C VAL A 177 -0.64 -10.30 2.00
N PHE A 178 0.16 -10.42 3.04
CA PHE A 178 -0.23 -10.26 4.44
C PHE A 178 0.95 -9.72 5.25
N ASP A 179 0.64 -8.79 6.16
CA ASP A 179 1.51 -8.39 7.25
C ASP A 179 0.65 -7.84 8.40
N GLN A 180 1.12 -8.00 9.64
CA GLN A 180 0.47 -7.41 10.81
C GLN A 180 0.73 -5.91 10.92
N ASN A 181 1.82 -5.42 10.32
CA ASN A 181 2.15 -4.01 10.26
C ASN A 181 1.66 -3.39 8.95
N GLY A 182 0.88 -2.31 9.05
CA GLY A 182 0.31 -1.62 7.89
C GLY A 182 1.36 -1.12 6.88
N ALA A 183 2.47 -0.54 7.36
CA ALA A 183 3.52 -0.03 6.47
C ALA A 183 4.23 -1.18 5.73
N GLU A 184 4.57 -2.27 6.42
CA GLU A 184 5.16 -3.45 5.76
C GLU A 184 4.18 -4.10 4.77
N SER A 185 2.88 -4.11 5.08
CA SER A 185 1.83 -4.62 4.19
C SER A 185 1.78 -3.82 2.88
N VAL A 186 1.81 -2.49 2.95
CA VAL A 186 1.81 -1.61 1.77
C VAL A 186 3.08 -1.81 0.94
N ARG A 187 4.25 -1.91 1.59
CA ARG A 187 5.53 -2.19 0.91
C ARG A 187 5.47 -3.50 0.14
N LYS A 188 5.02 -4.58 0.78
CA LYS A 188 4.85 -5.90 0.15
C LYS A 188 3.84 -5.86 -0.99
N LEU A 189 2.74 -5.12 -0.82
CA LEU A 189 1.71 -4.93 -1.84
C LEU A 189 2.28 -4.24 -3.09
N ARG A 190 3.01 -3.14 -2.91
CA ARG A 190 3.69 -2.42 -3.98
C ARG A 190 4.62 -3.35 -4.77
N ASP A 191 5.48 -4.08 -4.06
CA ASP A 191 6.44 -4.99 -4.70
C ASP A 191 5.73 -6.11 -5.48
N ALA A 192 4.65 -6.67 -4.93
CA ALA A 192 3.82 -7.66 -5.61
C ALA A 192 3.14 -7.10 -6.87
N VAL A 193 2.64 -5.86 -6.83
CA VAL A 193 2.03 -5.18 -7.99
C VAL A 193 3.06 -4.98 -9.10
N LEU A 194 4.24 -4.45 -8.76
CA LEU A 194 5.33 -4.25 -9.73
C LEU A 194 5.79 -5.57 -10.34
N ALA A 195 5.98 -6.62 -9.54
CA ALA A 195 6.36 -7.95 -10.02
C ALA A 195 5.30 -8.57 -10.93
N ARG A 196 4.01 -8.34 -10.66
CA ARG A 196 2.91 -8.83 -11.51
C ARG A 196 2.83 -8.08 -12.85
N ARG A 197 3.07 -6.76 -12.84
CA ARG A 197 3.18 -5.95 -14.06
C ARG A 197 4.35 -6.39 -14.94
N ALA A 198 5.52 -6.61 -14.35
CA ALA A 198 6.70 -7.08 -15.09
C ALA A 198 6.44 -8.43 -15.77
N ARG A 199 5.84 -9.40 -15.05
CA ARG A 199 5.46 -10.71 -15.61
C ARG A 199 4.47 -10.59 -16.77
N ARG A 200 3.48 -9.71 -16.68
CA ARG A 200 2.51 -9.50 -17.78
C ARG A 200 3.15 -8.84 -19.00
N GLY A 201 4.07 -7.90 -18.79
CA GLY A 201 4.85 -7.31 -19.88
C GLY A 201 5.78 -8.30 -20.58
N LEU A 202 6.22 -9.36 -19.89
CA LEU A 202 6.99 -10.47 -20.48
C LEU A 202 6.12 -11.46 -21.27
N ILE A 203 4.84 -11.63 -20.92
CA ILE A 203 3.91 -12.55 -21.60
C ILE A 203 3.30 -11.93 -22.87
N LEU A 204 3.22 -10.60 -22.94
CA LEU A 204 2.64 -9.84 -24.06
C LEU A 204 3.67 -9.39 -25.11
N ARG A 205 4.92 -9.89 -25.04
CA ARG A 205 5.98 -9.68 -26.03
C ARG A 205 6.25 -10.98 -26.78
#